data_AF-A0A6U1W9D6-F1
#
_entry.id   AF-A0A6U1W9D6-F1
#
_cell.length_a   1.000
_cell.length_b   1.000
_cell.length_c   1.000
_cell.angle_alpha   90.00
_cell.angle_beta   90.00
_cell.angle_gamma   90.00
#
_symmetry.space_group_name_H-M   'P 1'
#
loop_
_entity.id
_entity.type
_entity.pdbx_description
1 polymer ?
#
loop_
_entity_poly.entity_id
_entity_poly.type
_entity_poly.pdbx_seq_one_letter_code
_entity_poly.pdbx_strand_id
1 'polypeptide(L)'
;FFIMSAKPMGCFLIFCKEYRDQYKQPGRSNSDVTSLLGAEWRAMSEPEKDVYRKKALQQKEEYLKSHPHPVKRKPRQQDQYISSFKLPKTTKCISKRVRTTDRRTPVSYPEEFPALEDNFYAFLELWLSFNTK
;
A
#
# COMPACT_ATOMS: atom_id res chain seq x y z
N PHE A 1 3.69 -21.56 -27.06
CA PHE A 1 2.66 -20.82 -26.29
C PHE A 1 2.60 -21.34 -24.86
N PHE A 2 3.58 -20.99 -24.02
CA PHE A 2 3.52 -21.31 -22.60
C PHE A 2 2.71 -20.20 -21.93
N ILE A 3 1.42 -20.46 -21.74
CA ILE A 3 0.56 -19.55 -20.98
C ILE A 3 1.15 -19.57 -19.56
N MET A 4 1.82 -18.49 -19.16
CA MET A 4 2.23 -18.30 -17.78
C MET A 4 0.95 -18.25 -16.95
N SER A 5 0.50 -19.39 -16.46
CA SER A 5 -0.66 -19.48 -15.58
C SER A 5 -0.35 -18.72 -14.31
N ALA A 6 -0.80 -17.47 -14.29
CA ALA A 6 -0.76 -16.65 -13.10
C ALA A 6 -1.60 -17.32 -12.01
N LYS A 7 -1.25 -17.03 -10.75
CA LYS A 7 -2.02 -17.52 -9.61
C LYS A 7 -3.49 -17.10 -9.77
N PRO A 8 -4.45 -17.96 -9.37
CA PRO A 8 -5.86 -17.65 -9.49
C PRO A 8 -6.21 -16.43 -8.64
N MET A 9 -7.14 -15.62 -9.12
CA MET A 9 -7.53 -14.39 -8.43
C MET A 9 -8.43 -14.70 -7.23
N GLY A 10 -8.27 -13.96 -6.14
CA GLY A 10 -9.21 -14.01 -5.01
C GLY A 10 -10.54 -13.34 -5.34
N CYS A 11 -11.57 -13.55 -4.50
CA CYS A 11 -12.93 -13.06 -4.73
C CYS A 11 -13.01 -11.55 -5.02
N PHE A 12 -12.36 -10.72 -4.20
CA PHE A 12 -12.31 -9.27 -4.41
C PHE A 12 -11.61 -8.88 -5.72
N LEU A 13 -10.58 -9.62 -6.14
CA LEU A 13 -9.88 -9.34 -7.39
C LEU A 13 -10.70 -9.72 -8.62
N ILE A 14 -11.52 -10.78 -8.52
CA ILE A 14 -12.50 -11.12 -9.57
C ILE A 14 -13.52 -9.99 -9.71
N PHE A 15 -14.06 -9.50 -8.60
CA PHE A 15 -14.94 -8.33 -8.59
C PHE A 15 -14.25 -7.10 -9.21
N CYS A 16 -13.05 -6.75 -8.76
CA CYS A 16 -12.31 -5.63 -9.35
C CYS A 16 -12.06 -5.81 -10.85
N LYS A 17 -11.82 -7.03 -11.33
CA LYS A 17 -11.63 -7.28 -12.77
C LYS A 17 -12.89 -6.92 -13.57
N GLU A 18 -14.07 -7.28 -13.08
CA GLU A 18 -15.34 -7.04 -13.76
C GLU A 18 -15.74 -5.55 -13.71
N TYR A 19 -15.49 -4.86 -12.59
CA TYR A 19 -15.96 -3.49 -12.39
C TYR A 19 -14.94 -2.42 -12.76
N ARG A 20 -13.65 -2.72 -12.76
CA ARG A 20 -12.60 -1.70 -12.99
C ARG A 20 -12.72 -1.00 -14.34
N ASP A 21 -13.21 -1.68 -15.37
CA ASP A 21 -13.41 -1.08 -16.68
C ASP A 21 -14.49 0.01 -16.66
N GLN A 22 -15.50 -0.12 -15.79
CA GLN A 22 -16.56 0.87 -15.63
C GLN A 22 -16.06 2.15 -14.95
N TYR A 23 -15.11 2.03 -14.02
CA TYR A 23 -14.53 3.17 -13.29
C TYR A 23 -13.28 3.76 -13.96
N LYS A 24 -12.81 3.17 -15.06
CA LYS A 24 -11.63 3.63 -15.78
C LYS A 24 -11.98 4.87 -16.60
N GLN A 25 -11.58 6.03 -16.10
CA GLN A 25 -11.75 7.31 -16.79
C GLN A 25 -10.40 7.90 -17.20
N PRO A 26 -10.29 8.55 -18.37
CA PRO A 26 -9.07 9.24 -18.77
C PRO A 26 -8.75 10.34 -17.74
N GLY A 27 -7.53 10.33 -17.20
CA GLY A 27 -7.07 11.31 -16.20
C GLY A 27 -7.30 10.93 -14.73
N ARG A 28 -8.02 9.84 -14.43
CA ARG A 28 -8.19 9.37 -13.04
C ARG A 28 -7.05 8.43 -12.63
N SER A 29 -6.51 8.61 -11.42
CA SER A 29 -5.46 7.73 -10.91
C SER A 29 -6.00 6.33 -10.62
N ASN A 30 -5.17 5.31 -10.89
CA ASN A 30 -5.46 3.93 -10.53
C ASN A 30 -5.70 3.75 -9.03
N SER A 31 -5.03 4.54 -8.19
CA SER A 31 -5.25 4.54 -6.73
C SER A 31 -6.70 4.84 -6.38
N ASP A 32 -7.29 5.83 -7.04
CA ASP A 32 -8.63 6.32 -6.73
C ASP A 32 -9.68 5.31 -7.16
N VAL A 33 -9.48 4.70 -8.33
CA VAL A 33 -10.33 3.62 -8.83
C VAL A 33 -10.31 2.44 -7.86
N THR A 34 -9.13 2.02 -7.39
CA THR A 34 -9.04 0.91 -6.41
C THR A 34 -9.65 1.27 -5.06
N SER A 35 -9.57 2.53 -4.64
CA SER A 35 -10.19 3.02 -3.41
C SER A 35 -11.72 2.95 -3.49
N LEU A 36 -12.30 3.43 -4.59
CA LEU A 36 -13.75 3.39 -4.86
C LEU A 36 -14.28 1.96 -4.91
N LEU A 37 -13.63 1.08 -5.67
CA LEU A 37 -14.01 -0.34 -5.73
C LEU A 37 -13.94 -1.02 -4.37
N GLY A 38 -12.95 -0.66 -3.54
CA GLY A 38 -12.83 -1.16 -2.18
C GLY A 38 -13.95 -0.66 -1.27
N ALA A 39 -14.46 0.55 -1.47
CA ALA A 39 -15.62 1.05 -0.74
C ALA A 39 -16.89 0.30 -1.16
N GLU A 40 -17.12 0.15 -2.46
CA GLU A 40 -18.24 -0.59 -3.03
C GLU A 40 -18.28 -2.04 -2.54
N TRP A 41 -17.13 -2.73 -2.56
CA TRP A 41 -17.02 -4.09 -2.05
C TRP A 41 -17.40 -4.20 -0.57
N ARG A 42 -17.07 -3.20 0.26
CA ARG A 42 -17.46 -3.21 1.67
C ARG A 42 -18.96 -3.00 1.83
N ALA A 43 -19.54 -2.13 1.02
CA ALA A 43 -20.97 -1.81 1.03
C ALA A 43 -21.87 -2.96 0.51
N MET A 44 -21.37 -3.80 -0.40
CA MET A 44 -22.11 -4.95 -0.92
C MET A 44 -22.59 -5.93 0.17
N SER A 45 -23.71 -6.59 -0.11
CA SER A 45 -24.31 -7.57 0.79
C SER A 45 -23.53 -8.89 0.81
N GLU A 46 -23.63 -9.66 1.90
CA GLU A 46 -23.02 -10.99 1.99
C GLU A 46 -23.44 -11.98 0.87
N PRO A 47 -24.72 -12.08 0.44
CA PRO A 47 -25.07 -13.00 -0.64
C PRO A 47 -24.41 -12.64 -1.98
N GLU A 48 -24.21 -11.37 -2.28
CA GLU A 48 -23.48 -10.93 -3.48
C GLU A 48 -22.01 -11.31 -3.39
N LYS A 49 -21.39 -11.08 -2.22
CA LYS A 49 -20.01 -11.49 -1.95
C LYS A 49 -19.83 -13.00 -2.06
N ASP A 50 -20.81 -13.79 -1.64
CA ASP A 50 -20.79 -15.25 -1.73
C ASP A 50 -20.70 -15.76 -3.17
N VAL A 51 -21.35 -15.09 -4.11
CA VAL A 51 -21.21 -15.42 -5.54
C VAL A 51 -19.74 -15.32 -5.97
N TYR A 52 -19.04 -14.25 -5.58
CA TYR A 52 -17.62 -14.09 -5.88
C TYR A 52 -16.72 -15.05 -5.09
N ARG A 53 -17.09 -15.44 -3.85
CA ARG A 53 -16.39 -16.48 -3.10
C ARG A 53 -16.45 -17.82 -3.83
N LYS A 54 -17.62 -18.19 -4.36
CA LYS A 54 -17.81 -19.40 -5.18
C LYS A 54 -16.99 -19.34 -6.47
N LYS A 55 -17.04 -18.22 -7.22
CA LYS A 55 -16.21 -18.01 -8.43
C LYS A 55 -14.71 -18.17 -8.12
N ALA A 56 -14.24 -17.60 -7.01
CA ALA A 56 -12.84 -17.70 -6.60
C ALA A 56 -12.43 -19.13 -6.22
N LEU A 57 -13.33 -19.88 -5.58
CA LEU A 57 -13.10 -21.28 -5.26
C LEU A 57 -12.98 -22.12 -6.54
N GLN A 58 -13.88 -21.93 -7.49
CA GLN A 58 -13.84 -22.60 -8.79
C GLN A 58 -12.51 -22.33 -9.53
N GLN A 59 -12.11 -21.06 -9.66
CA GLN A 59 -10.82 -20.71 -10.29
C GLN A 59 -9.62 -21.33 -9.57
N LYS A 60 -9.67 -21.45 -8.24
CA LYS A 60 -8.62 -22.09 -7.45
C LYS A 60 -8.56 -23.59 -7.72
N GLU A 61 -9.70 -24.27 -7.79
CA GLU A 61 -9.80 -25.70 -8.07
C GLU A 61 -9.33 -26.04 -9.49
N GLU A 62 -9.78 -25.27 -10.49
CA GLU A 62 -9.33 -25.38 -11.88
C GLU A 62 -7.81 -25.18 -12.00
N TYR A 63 -7.28 -24.18 -11.31
CA TYR A 63 -5.85 -23.93 -11.27
C TYR A 63 -5.09 -25.10 -10.63
N LEU A 64 -5.57 -25.65 -9.50
CA LEU A 64 -4.91 -26.77 -8.84
C LEU A 64 -4.95 -28.05 -9.68
N LYS A 65 -6.05 -28.29 -10.41
CA LYS A 65 -6.19 -29.44 -11.31
C LYS A 65 -5.24 -29.35 -12.51
N SER A 66 -5.10 -28.16 -13.08
CA SER A 66 -4.18 -27.90 -14.20
C SER A 66 -2.71 -27.78 -13.78
N HIS A 67 -2.44 -27.48 -12.50
CA HIS A 67 -1.09 -27.29 -11.96
C HIS A 67 -0.83 -28.22 -10.76
N PRO A 68 -0.43 -29.49 -11.02
CA PRO A 68 -0.08 -30.45 -9.96
C PRO A 68 1.02 -29.95 -9.00
N HIS A 69 1.92 -29.08 -9.49
CA HIS A 69 2.97 -28.44 -8.71
C HIS A 69 2.80 -26.92 -8.71
N PRO A 70 1.93 -26.37 -7.83
CA PRO A 70 1.70 -24.93 -7.79
C PRO A 70 2.97 -24.18 -7.35
N VAL A 71 3.40 -23.22 -8.17
CA VAL A 71 4.61 -22.41 -7.91
C VAL A 71 4.44 -21.59 -6.64
N LYS A 72 5.16 -21.98 -5.58
CA LYS A 72 5.25 -21.22 -4.33
C LYS A 72 6.10 -19.97 -4.52
N ARG A 73 5.83 -18.91 -3.74
CA ARG A 73 6.69 -17.71 -3.74
C ARG A 73 8.03 -18.09 -3.10
N LYS A 74 9.14 -17.84 -3.78
CA LYS A 74 10.48 -17.95 -3.17
C LYS A 74 10.65 -16.81 -2.16
N PRO A 75 11.08 -17.06 -0.92
CA PRO A 75 11.35 -16.00 0.04
C PRO A 75 12.49 -15.11 -0.49
N ARG A 76 12.34 -13.80 -0.36
CA ARG A 76 13.40 -12.83 -0.66
C ARG A 76 14.27 -12.64 0.58
N GLN A 77 15.55 -12.29 0.44
CA GLN A 77 16.43 -12.01 1.59
C GLN A 77 15.80 -11.00 2.57
N GLN A 78 15.17 -9.95 2.03
CA GLN A 78 14.44 -8.94 2.81
C GLN A 78 13.34 -9.53 3.70
N ASP A 79 12.69 -10.64 3.29
CA ASP A 79 11.60 -11.26 4.04
C ASP A 79 12.07 -11.78 5.41
N GLN A 80 13.36 -12.11 5.55
CA GLN A 80 13.97 -12.51 6.83
C GLN A 80 13.93 -11.38 7.87
N TYR A 81 14.02 -10.13 7.42
CA TYR A 81 14.01 -8.94 8.29
C TYR A 81 12.61 -8.34 8.43
N ILE A 82 11.59 -8.80 7.68
CA ILE A 82 10.23 -8.27 7.83
C ILE A 82 9.66 -8.53 9.23
N SER A 83 10.06 -9.63 9.90
CA SER A 83 9.59 -9.94 11.26
C SER A 83 10.26 -9.12 12.35
N SER A 84 11.48 -8.61 12.16
CA SER A 84 12.18 -7.84 13.20
C SER A 84 11.52 -6.49 13.46
N PHE A 85 10.84 -5.91 12.46
CA PHE A 85 10.10 -4.65 12.60
C PHE A 85 8.64 -4.82 13.03
N LYS A 86 8.17 -6.06 13.21
CA LYS A 86 6.80 -6.29 13.68
C LYS A 86 6.73 -5.93 15.16
N LEU A 87 6.25 -4.71 15.44
CA LEU A 87 5.84 -4.34 16.78
C LEU A 87 4.81 -5.37 17.30
N PRO A 88 4.95 -5.87 18.53
CA PRO A 88 3.92 -6.71 19.13
C PRO A 88 2.59 -5.96 19.06
N LYS A 89 1.54 -6.65 18.62
CA LYS A 89 0.19 -6.07 18.55
C LYS A 89 -0.26 -5.78 19.98
N THR A 90 0.02 -4.59 20.48
CA THR A 90 -0.50 -4.15 21.78
C THR A 90 -2.03 -4.08 21.67
N THR A 91 -2.72 -4.82 22.53
CA THR A 91 -4.19 -4.95 22.55
C THR A 91 -4.92 -3.70 23.02
N LYS A 92 -4.31 -2.52 22.94
CA LYS A 92 -5.02 -1.25 23.16
C LYS A 92 -5.44 -0.72 21.81
N CYS A 93 -6.76 -0.59 21.61
CA CYS A 93 -7.33 0.20 20.53
C CYS A 93 -6.82 1.64 20.67
N ILE A 94 -5.65 1.94 20.12
CA ILE A 94 -5.25 3.31 19.85
C ILE A 94 -6.20 3.73 18.75
N SER A 95 -7.23 4.51 19.10
CA SER A 95 -8.03 5.19 18.10
C SER A 95 -7.03 5.90 17.20
N LYS A 96 -6.95 5.55 15.92
CA LYS A 96 -6.30 6.40 14.93
C LYS A 96 -7.19 7.63 14.78
N ARG A 97 -7.22 8.48 15.81
CA ARG A 97 -7.58 9.87 15.65
C ARG A 97 -6.43 10.44 14.85
N VAL A 98 -6.54 10.33 13.53
CA VAL A 98 -5.83 11.22 12.63
C VAL A 98 -6.29 12.60 13.10
N ARG A 99 -5.42 13.31 13.83
CA ARG A 99 -5.57 14.76 13.90
C ARG A 99 -5.36 15.18 12.45
N THR A 100 -6.45 15.37 11.71
CA THR A 100 -6.41 16.30 10.59
C THR A 100 -6.09 17.62 11.25
N THR A 101 -4.80 17.92 11.41
CA THR A 101 -4.39 19.28 11.66
C THR A 101 -5.05 20.05 10.53
N ASP A 102 -5.90 20.99 10.92
CA ASP A 102 -6.45 21.95 9.99
C ASP A 102 -5.26 22.45 9.15
N ARG A 103 -5.27 22.17 7.85
CA ARG A 103 -4.19 22.59 6.95
C ARG A 103 -4.09 24.12 6.85
N ARG A 104 -4.91 24.86 7.60
CA ARG A 104 -5.07 26.31 7.54
C ARG A 104 -4.58 27.07 8.77
N THR A 105 -3.94 26.45 9.77
CA THR A 105 -3.11 27.25 10.68
C THR A 105 -1.83 27.63 9.91
N PRO A 106 -1.59 28.92 9.60
CA PRO A 106 -0.30 29.33 9.09
C PRO A 106 0.72 28.93 10.16
N VAL A 107 1.76 28.21 9.77
CA VAL A 107 2.89 27.97 10.65
C VAL A 107 3.49 29.35 10.94
N SER A 108 3.20 29.92 12.12
CA SER A 108 3.81 31.16 12.55
C SER A 108 5.23 30.83 13.00
N TYR A 109 6.19 31.07 12.13
CA TYR A 109 7.59 31.02 12.51
C TYR A 109 7.84 32.18 13.49
N PRO A 110 8.54 31.94 14.62
CA PRO A 110 9.03 33.04 15.44
C PRO A 110 9.88 33.96 14.54
N GLU A 111 9.61 35.26 14.60
CA GLU A 111 10.19 36.27 13.71
C GLU A 111 11.72 36.40 13.88
N GLU A 112 12.24 35.85 14.99
CA GLU A 112 13.66 35.69 15.24
C GLU A 112 14.03 34.21 15.14
N PHE A 113 14.62 33.83 14.00
CA PHE A 113 15.39 32.60 13.91
C PHE A 113 16.49 32.67 14.99
N PRO A 114 16.67 31.65 15.86
CA PRO A 114 17.81 31.65 16.76
C PRO A 114 19.05 31.81 15.88
N ALA A 115 19.87 32.83 16.18
CA ALA A 115 21.11 33.07 15.45
C ALA A 115 21.82 31.73 15.34
N LEU A 116 21.95 31.25 14.10
CA LEU A 116 22.59 29.97 13.81
C LEU A 116 23.93 30.02 14.53
N GLU A 117 24.13 29.17 15.54
CA GLU A 117 25.32 29.22 16.38
C GLU A 117 26.55 29.27 15.47
N ASP A 118 27.49 30.18 15.75
CA ASP A 118 28.69 30.42 14.90
C ASP A 118 29.43 29.11 14.55
N ASN A 119 29.28 28.09 15.39
CA ASN A 119 29.77 26.73 15.22
C ASN A 119 29.21 26.02 13.97
N PHE A 120 27.95 26.26 13.59
CA PHE A 120 27.33 25.62 12.43
C PHE A 120 27.90 26.15 11.12
N TYR A 121 28.10 27.48 11.02
CA TYR A 121 28.72 28.07 9.83
C TYR A 121 30.20 27.71 9.74
N ALA A 122 30.92 27.67 10.86
CA ALA A 122 32.29 27.16 10.90
C ALA A 122 32.39 25.71 10.39
N PHE A 123 31.43 24.85 10.75
CA PHE A 123 31.35 23.49 10.24
C PHE A 123 31.02 23.44 8.73
N LEU A 124 30.09 24.28 8.26
CA LEU A 124 29.68 24.31 6.86
C LEU A 124 30.82 24.77 5.93
N GLU A 125 31.56 25.80 6.33
CA GLU A 125 32.76 26.30 5.63
C GLU A 125 33.86 25.24 5.58
N LEU A 126 34.08 24.53 6.68
CA LEU A 126 35.06 23.45 6.75
C LEU A 126 34.66 22.26 5.86
N TRP A 127 33.37 21.92 5.81
CA TRP A 127 32.84 20.85 4.97
C TRP A 127 32.88 21.21 3.48
N LEU A 128 32.57 22.45 3.11
CA LEU A 128 32.66 22.97 1.74
C LEU A 128 34.11 22.92 1.24
N SER A 129 35.06 23.37 2.07
CA SER A 129 36.51 23.26 1.83
C SER A 129 36.96 21.83 1.52
N PHE A 130 36.37 20.83 2.18
CA PHE A 130 36.72 19.42 1.99
C PHE A 130 36.12 18.78 0.73
N ASN A 131 35.00 19.29 0.20
CA ASN A 131 34.30 18.69 -0.94
C ASN A 131 34.48 19.46 -2.26
N THR A 132 35.19 20.58 -2.26
CA THR A 132 35.60 21.29 -3.47
C THR A 132 37.10 21.11 -3.73
N LYS A 133 37.52 19.88 -4.05
CA LYS A 133 38.73 19.58 -4.81
C LYS A 133 38.48 18.39 -5.73
#